data_AF-A0A4S3J6G5-F1
#
_entry.id   AF-A0A4S3J6G5-F1
#
_cell.length_a   1.000
_cell.length_b   1.000
_cell.length_c   1.000
_cell.angle_alpha   90.00
_cell.angle_beta   90.00
_cell.angle_gamma   90.00
#
_symmetry.space_group_name_H-M   'P 1'
#
loop_
_entity.id
_entity.type
_entity.pdbx_description
1 polymer ?
#
loop_
_entity_poly.entity_id
_entity_poly.type
_entity_poly.pdbx_seq_one_letter_code
_entity_poly.pdbx_strand_id
1 'polypeptide(L)'
;MGEEISEFEKQRLANIAERDALLKKLSLETQSAGLFGPQKPRISSGDQTKTKKKTPVKKIKQESEPVLPRRMSSRLRGIKAESEVAKRKAEEQYEAAQEAERVKRLRKSDSFSFNEMVVSGQKLSGDGLIGVDVVTKGVAMPYQRTFDDEDIKKTTDKDLRALREEMSGLQLWEAWEPSRKDNMHI
;
A
#
# COMPACT_ATOMS: atom_id res chain seq x y z
N MET A 1 36.26 0.02 -32.69
CA MET A 1 36.86 -0.92 -31.73
C MET A 1 35.74 -1.37 -30.82
N GLY A 2 35.36 -2.65 -30.89
CA GLY A 2 34.29 -3.20 -30.07
C GLY A 2 34.79 -3.32 -28.64
N GLU A 3 34.17 -2.60 -27.71
CA GLU A 3 34.35 -2.84 -26.29
C GLU A 3 33.94 -4.29 -26.01
N GLU A 4 34.91 -5.13 -25.66
CA GLU A 4 34.63 -6.49 -25.25
C GLU A 4 33.79 -6.41 -23.97
N ILE A 5 32.48 -6.58 -24.16
CA ILE A 5 31.49 -6.53 -23.10
C ILE A 5 31.89 -7.58 -22.07
N SER A 6 32.26 -7.10 -20.87
CA SER A 6 32.59 -7.93 -19.73
C SER A 6 31.53 -9.03 -19.56
N GLU A 7 31.94 -10.24 -19.21
CA GLU A 7 31.04 -11.38 -19.03
C GLU A 7 29.86 -11.06 -18.10
N PHE A 8 30.11 -10.21 -17.10
CA PHE A 8 29.08 -9.64 -16.23
C PHE A 8 28.03 -8.81 -16.97
N GLU A 9 28.44 -7.96 -17.90
CA GLU A 9 27.52 -7.12 -18.67
C GLU A 9 26.73 -7.96 -19.69
N LYS A 10 27.33 -9.04 -20.23
CA LYS A 10 26.58 -10.03 -21.03
C LYS A 10 25.49 -10.69 -20.19
N GLN A 11 25.80 -11.13 -18.98
CA GLN A 11 24.83 -11.73 -18.07
C GLN A 11 23.76 -10.73 -17.63
N ARG A 12 24.14 -9.48 -17.36
CA ARG A 12 23.22 -8.39 -17.02
C ARG A 12 22.23 -8.13 -18.15
N LEU A 13 22.70 -8.09 -19.40
CA LEU A 13 21.84 -7.90 -20.58
C LEU A 13 20.93 -9.09 -20.82
N ALA A 14 21.40 -10.33 -20.62
CA ALA A 14 20.56 -11.53 -20.69
C ALA A 14 19.42 -11.48 -19.66
N ASN A 15 19.72 -11.16 -18.40
CA ASN A 15 18.72 -11.04 -17.34
C ASN A 15 17.67 -9.94 -17.64
N ILE A 16 18.10 -8.81 -18.20
CA ILE A 16 17.19 -7.73 -18.63
C ILE A 16 16.28 -8.23 -19.76
N ALA A 17 16.84 -8.90 -20.77
CA ALA A 17 16.09 -9.43 -21.90
C ALA A 17 15.04 -10.47 -21.47
N GLU A 18 15.40 -11.38 -20.56
CA GLU A 18 14.48 -12.37 -19.99
C GLU A 18 13.32 -11.70 -19.24
N ARG A 19 13.63 -10.73 -18.36
CA ARG A 19 12.62 -10.01 -17.59
C ARG A 19 11.68 -9.23 -18.50
N ASP A 20 12.21 -8.55 -19.51
CA ASP A 20 11.40 -7.76 -20.45
C ASP A 20 10.52 -8.66 -21.34
N ALA A 21 11.00 -9.86 -21.69
CA ALA A 21 10.17 -10.85 -22.38
C ALA A 21 9.02 -11.34 -21.50
N LEU A 22 9.25 -11.59 -20.21
CA LEU A 22 8.20 -11.97 -19.26
C LEU A 22 7.14 -10.86 -19.09
N LEU A 23 7.57 -9.60 -18.94
CA LEU A 23 6.65 -8.47 -18.80
C LEU A 23 5.80 -8.27 -20.06
N LYS A 24 6.35 -8.47 -21.26
CA LYS A 24 5.58 -8.44 -22.51
C LYS A 24 4.56 -9.56 -22.58
N LYS A 25 4.93 -10.79 -22.19
CA LYS A 25 4.01 -11.93 -22.14
C LYS A 25 2.84 -11.66 -21.18
N LEU A 26 3.14 -11.23 -19.95
CA LEU A 26 2.11 -10.87 -18.97
C LEU A 26 1.23 -9.71 -19.46
N SER A 27 1.79 -8.71 -20.13
CA SER A 27 1.01 -7.61 -20.71
C SER A 27 0.05 -8.09 -21.79
N LEU A 28 0.45 -9.04 -22.63
CA LEU A 28 -0.43 -9.60 -23.66
C LEU A 28 -1.49 -10.53 -23.05
N GLU A 29 -1.09 -11.37 -22.09
CA GLU A 29 -1.97 -12.27 -21.36
C GLU A 29 -3.05 -11.48 -20.61
N THR A 30 -2.68 -10.44 -19.87
CA THR A 30 -3.64 -9.58 -19.16
C THR A 30 -4.57 -8.80 -20.10
N GLN A 31 -4.09 -8.40 -21.29
CA GLN A 31 -4.95 -7.84 -22.34
C GLN A 31 -5.94 -8.88 -22.88
N SER A 32 -5.50 -10.11 -23.12
CA SER A 32 -6.37 -11.20 -23.61
C SER A 32 -7.37 -11.68 -22.55
N ALA A 33 -6.98 -11.66 -21.28
CA ALA A 33 -7.83 -12.06 -20.15
C ALA A 33 -8.88 -11.00 -19.79
N GLY A 34 -8.89 -9.83 -20.46
CA GLY A 34 -9.86 -8.77 -20.21
C GLY A 34 -9.76 -8.14 -18.82
N LEU A 35 -8.68 -8.40 -18.07
CA LEU A 35 -8.45 -7.86 -16.72
C LEU A 35 -8.29 -6.34 -16.73
N PHE A 36 -7.83 -5.78 -17.85
CA PHE A 36 -7.79 -4.34 -18.09
C PHE A 36 -8.75 -4.00 -19.23
N GLY A 37 -9.81 -3.24 -18.93
CA GLY A 37 -10.75 -2.73 -19.94
C GLY A 37 -10.03 -1.86 -21.00
N PRO A 38 -10.67 -1.61 -22.16
CA PRO A 38 -10.08 -0.81 -23.22
C PRO A 38 -9.62 0.53 -22.66
N GLN A 39 -8.34 0.87 -22.88
CA GLN A 39 -7.81 2.17 -22.47
C GLN A 39 -8.67 3.25 -23.13
N LYS A 40 -9.42 4.00 -22.30
CA LYS A 40 -10.19 5.15 -22.75
C LYS A 40 -9.28 6.06 -23.57
N PRO A 41 -9.67 6.50 -24.77
CA PRO A 41 -8.91 7.50 -25.49
C PRO A 41 -8.78 8.72 -24.58
N ARG A 42 -7.54 9.18 -24.36
CA ARG A 42 -7.26 10.41 -23.62
C ARG A 42 -8.01 11.54 -24.30
N ILE A 43 -9.05 12.04 -23.63
CA ILE A 43 -9.74 13.27 -24.01
C ILE A 43 -8.66 14.36 -24.05
N SER A 44 -8.43 14.91 -25.23
CA SER A 44 -7.64 16.12 -25.41
C SER A 44 -8.44 17.28 -24.82
N SER A 45 -8.27 17.54 -23.52
CA SER A 45 -8.74 18.77 -22.91
C SER A 45 -7.85 19.91 -23.39
N GLY A 46 -8.52 20.93 -23.95
CA GLY A 46 -7.91 22.13 -24.48
C GLY A 46 -7.16 22.94 -23.42
N ASP A 47 -6.20 23.68 -23.95
CA ASP A 47 -5.65 24.93 -23.44
C ASP A 47 -5.28 25.00 -21.94
N GLN A 48 -4.14 24.38 -21.62
CA GLN A 48 -3.25 24.88 -20.59
C GLN A 48 -1.85 24.90 -21.19
N THR A 49 -1.35 26.11 -21.42
CA THR A 49 0.02 26.52 -21.73
C THR A 49 1.03 25.38 -21.93
N LYS A 50 1.43 25.18 -23.18
CA LYS A 50 2.53 24.27 -23.57
C LYS A 50 3.83 24.67 -22.87
N THR A 51 4.12 24.11 -21.71
CA THR A 51 5.49 24.05 -21.22
C THR A 51 6.27 23.14 -22.16
N LYS A 52 7.08 23.76 -23.02
CA LYS A 52 8.00 23.10 -23.95
C LYS A 52 8.68 21.94 -23.23
N LYS A 53 8.52 20.72 -23.74
CA LYS A 53 9.32 19.55 -23.33
C LYS A 53 10.78 19.97 -23.44
N LYS A 54 11.47 20.04 -22.29
CA LYS A 54 12.92 20.22 -22.28
C LYS A 54 13.50 19.02 -23.04
N THR A 55 14.20 19.31 -24.13
CA THR A 55 15.06 18.35 -24.81
C THR A 55 16.00 17.73 -23.79
N PRO A 56 16.28 16.41 -23.87
CA PRO A 56 17.31 15.82 -23.04
C PRO A 56 18.61 16.55 -23.32
N VAL A 57 19.16 17.20 -22.29
CA VAL A 57 20.49 17.80 -22.35
C VAL A 57 21.45 16.68 -22.73
N LYS A 58 22.01 16.77 -23.94
CA LYS A 58 23.14 15.92 -24.34
C LYS A 58 24.19 16.14 -23.27
N LYS A 59 24.52 15.10 -22.50
CA LYS A 59 25.65 15.13 -21.57
C LYS A 59 26.85 15.52 -22.42
N ILE A 60 27.31 16.76 -22.23
CA ILE A 60 28.60 17.19 -22.74
C ILE A 60 29.56 16.15 -22.19
N LYS A 61 30.27 15.48 -23.11
CA LYS A 61 31.37 14.62 -22.76
C LYS A 61 32.31 15.52 -21.98
N GLN A 62 32.31 15.36 -20.66
CA GLN A 62 33.10 16.19 -19.76
C GLN A 62 34.55 15.83 -20.10
N GLU A 63 35.16 16.68 -20.92
CA GLU A 63 36.56 16.56 -21.31
C GLU A 63 37.38 16.53 -20.03
N SER A 64 38.08 15.41 -19.82
CA SER A 64 39.23 15.27 -18.95
C SER A 64 39.19 16.10 -17.65
N GLU A 65 38.36 15.69 -16.69
CA GLU A 65 38.76 15.90 -15.30
C GLU A 65 40.07 15.13 -15.10
N PRO A 66 41.16 15.75 -14.61
CA PRO A 66 42.39 15.03 -14.35
C PRO A 66 42.06 13.85 -13.43
N VAL A 67 42.69 12.70 -13.66
CA VAL A 67 42.55 11.52 -12.78
C VAL A 67 43.09 11.90 -11.41
N LEU A 68 42.23 12.49 -10.58
CA LEU A 68 42.61 12.93 -9.25
C LEU A 68 42.91 11.69 -8.41
N PRO A 69 43.91 11.76 -7.51
CA PRO A 69 44.24 10.65 -6.64
C PRO A 69 43.01 10.25 -5.82
N ARG A 70 42.59 8.98 -5.96
CA ARG A 70 41.38 8.42 -5.31
C ARG A 70 41.46 8.44 -3.78
N ARG A 71 42.65 8.67 -3.22
CA ARG A 71 42.92 8.86 -1.79
C ARG A 71 43.51 10.26 -1.55
N MET A 72 42.72 11.15 -0.95
CA MET A 72 43.19 12.41 -0.40
C MET A 72 42.69 12.58 1.04
N SER A 73 43.52 13.17 1.90
CA SER A 73 43.15 13.48 3.28
C SER A 73 42.09 14.60 3.33
N SER A 74 41.18 14.56 4.31
CA SER A 74 40.04 15.49 4.35
C SER A 74 40.45 16.97 4.45
N ARG A 75 41.62 17.25 5.02
CA ARG A 75 42.21 18.59 5.13
C ARG A 75 42.54 19.20 3.76
N LEU A 76 43.09 18.39 2.84
CA LEU A 76 43.38 18.83 1.47
C LEU A 76 42.12 18.98 0.62
N ARG A 77 41.02 18.33 1.02
CA ARG A 77 39.71 18.42 0.34
C ARG A 77 38.92 19.69 0.68
N GLY A 78 39.45 20.58 1.53
CA GLY A 78 38.84 21.88 1.85
C GLY A 78 37.54 21.81 2.64
N ILE A 79 37.25 20.70 3.32
CA ILE A 79 36.01 20.53 4.11
C ILE A 79 36.13 21.39 5.38
N LYS A 80 35.40 22.52 5.43
CA LYS A 80 35.36 23.43 6.60
C LYS A 80 34.72 22.73 7.82
N ALA A 81 35.24 23.05 9.01
CA ALA A 81 34.89 22.42 10.30
C ALA A 81 33.40 22.58 10.71
N GLU A 82 32.67 23.56 10.17
CA GLU A 82 31.22 23.71 10.39
C GLU A 82 30.39 22.56 9.78
N SER A 83 31.02 21.67 9.00
CA SER A 83 30.39 20.46 8.45
C SER A 83 30.21 19.31 9.45
N GLU A 84 30.80 19.36 10.65
CA GLU A 84 30.61 18.30 11.65
C GLU A 84 29.18 18.29 12.21
N VAL A 85 28.59 19.47 12.42
CA VAL A 85 27.18 19.58 12.85
C VAL A 85 26.23 19.11 11.74
N ALA A 86 26.56 19.40 10.48
CA ALA A 86 25.78 18.93 9.33
C ALA A 86 25.91 17.41 9.13
N LYS A 87 27.11 16.85 9.34
CA LYS A 87 27.33 15.39 9.33
C LYS A 87 26.56 14.70 10.45
N ARG A 88 26.61 15.23 11.67
CA ARG A 88 25.87 14.67 12.81
C ARG A 88 24.36 14.68 12.56
N LYS A 89 23.81 15.77 12.00
CA LYS A 89 22.39 15.82 11.60
C LYS A 89 22.06 14.85 10.47
N ALA A 90 22.97 14.65 9.51
CA ALA A 90 22.76 13.69 8.43
C ALA A 90 22.82 12.24 8.93
N GLU A 91 23.73 11.93 9.86
CA GLU A 91 23.84 10.63 10.53
C GLU A 91 22.59 10.35 11.36
N GLU A 92 22.11 11.31 12.15
CA GLU A 92 20.88 11.18 12.95
C GLU A 92 19.63 10.95 12.07
N GLN A 93 19.52 11.65 10.94
CA GLN A 93 18.44 11.43 9.97
C GLN A 93 18.51 10.05 9.32
N TYR A 94 19.73 9.57 9.05
CA TYR A 94 19.95 8.24 8.49
C TYR A 94 19.59 7.13 9.48
N GLU A 95 19.96 7.30 10.75
CA GLU A 95 19.60 6.38 11.84
C GLU A 95 18.08 6.34 12.04
N ALA A 96 17.41 7.50 12.09
CA ALA A 96 15.96 7.58 12.22
C ALA A 96 15.23 6.89 11.04
N ALA A 97 15.75 7.03 9.81
CA ALA A 97 15.20 6.35 8.64
C ALA A 97 15.36 4.82 8.74
N GLN A 98 16.53 4.35 9.21
CA GLN A 98 16.77 2.92 9.43
C GLN A 98 15.86 2.34 10.52
N GLU A 99 15.64 3.05 11.62
CA GLU A 99 14.74 2.62 12.68
C GLU A 99 13.30 2.51 12.18
N ALA A 100 12.83 3.49 11.40
CA ALA A 100 11.52 3.43 10.77
C ALA A 100 11.37 2.23 9.82
N GLU A 101 12.43 1.86 9.09
CA GLU A 101 12.42 0.65 8.27
C GLU A 101 12.44 -0.64 9.10
N ARG A 102 13.20 -0.69 10.19
CA ARG A 102 13.20 -1.85 11.11
C ARG A 102 11.83 -2.04 11.73
N VAL A 103 11.21 -0.97 12.21
CA VAL A 103 9.85 -1.00 12.78
C VAL A 103 8.83 -1.53 11.77
N LYS A 104 8.93 -1.14 10.49
CA LYS A 104 8.06 -1.68 9.41
C LYS A 104 8.27 -3.18 9.16
N ARG A 105 9.48 -3.70 9.38
CA ARG A 105 9.84 -5.13 9.15
C ARG A 105 9.59 -6.01 10.36
N LEU A 106 9.45 -5.44 11.56
CA LEU A 106 9.12 -6.19 12.75
C LEU A 106 7.75 -6.84 12.59
N ARG A 107 7.71 -8.18 12.75
CA ARG A 107 6.45 -8.90 12.87
C ARG A 107 5.88 -8.58 14.25
N LYS A 108 4.82 -7.76 14.30
CA LYS A 108 4.01 -7.58 15.52
C LYS A 108 3.19 -8.86 15.74
N SER A 109 3.34 -9.49 16.90
CA SER A 109 2.58 -10.68 17.33
C SER A 109 1.36 -10.35 18.20
N ASP A 110 1.23 -9.08 18.60
CA ASP A 110 0.15 -8.63 19.47
C ASP A 110 -1.14 -8.33 18.69
N SER A 111 -2.23 -8.09 19.42
CA SER A 111 -3.51 -7.70 18.82
C SER A 111 -3.36 -6.38 18.06
N PHE A 112 -3.69 -6.38 16.77
CA PHE A 112 -3.67 -5.17 15.94
C PHE A 112 -4.93 -4.35 16.21
N SER A 113 -4.74 -3.07 16.55
CA SER A 113 -5.84 -2.11 16.54
C SER A 113 -6.18 -1.72 15.09
N PHE A 114 -7.47 -1.52 14.80
CA PHE A 114 -7.95 -1.20 13.45
C PHE A 114 -7.25 0.06 12.89
N ASN A 115 -7.01 1.04 13.77
CA ASN A 115 -6.32 2.29 13.46
C ASN A 115 -4.86 2.12 13.00
N GLU A 116 -4.22 1.00 13.34
CA GLU A 116 -2.85 0.68 12.95
C GLU A 116 -2.77 -0.08 11.62
N MET A 117 -3.90 -0.57 11.10
CA MET A 117 -3.95 -1.34 9.86
C MET A 117 -4.07 -0.41 8.65
N VAL A 118 -3.19 -0.63 7.67
CA VAL A 118 -3.24 0.06 6.37
C VAL A 118 -3.54 -0.98 5.31
N VAL A 119 -4.72 -0.90 4.71
CA VAL A 119 -5.12 -1.75 3.59
C VAL A 119 -5.18 -0.87 2.35
N SER A 120 -4.55 -1.33 1.26
CA SER A 120 -4.50 -0.61 -0.03
C SER A 120 -4.04 0.86 0.04
N GLY A 121 -3.16 1.20 0.99
CA GLY A 121 -2.63 2.57 1.14
C GLY A 121 -3.56 3.53 1.89
N GLN A 122 -4.71 3.07 2.38
CA GLN A 122 -5.62 3.85 3.19
C GLN A 122 -5.56 3.35 4.64
N LYS A 123 -5.38 4.28 5.60
CA LYS A 123 -5.46 3.96 7.03
C LYS A 123 -6.90 3.62 7.36
N LEU A 124 -7.11 2.48 7.98
CA LEU A 124 -8.41 2.03 8.42
C LEU A 124 -8.79 2.78 9.72
N SER A 125 -9.31 4.00 9.61
CA SER A 125 -10.07 4.57 10.71
C SER A 125 -11.43 3.86 10.77
N GLY A 126 -11.99 3.66 11.97
CA GLY A 126 -13.30 3.01 12.14
C GLY A 126 -14.43 3.64 11.31
N ASP A 127 -14.27 4.91 10.93
CA ASP A 127 -15.18 5.70 10.09
C ASP A 127 -14.74 5.79 8.60
N GLY A 128 -13.48 5.45 8.30
CA GLY A 128 -12.84 5.71 7.00
C GLY A 128 -12.93 4.56 5.99
N LEU A 129 -13.61 3.47 6.32
CA LEU A 129 -13.94 2.43 5.35
C LEU A 129 -15.11 2.88 4.47
N ILE A 130 -14.81 3.79 3.55
CA ILE A 130 -15.73 4.20 2.48
C ILE A 130 -15.96 2.97 1.59
N GLY A 131 -17.06 2.26 1.83
CA GLY A 131 -17.42 0.99 1.18
C GLY A 131 -17.83 -0.11 2.17
N VAL A 132 -17.43 0.00 3.43
CA VAL A 132 -17.90 -0.89 4.50
C VAL A 132 -19.18 -0.31 5.09
N ASP A 133 -19.36 1.01 5.27
CA ASP A 133 -20.65 1.56 5.78
C ASP A 133 -21.92 1.12 5.00
N VAL A 134 -21.82 0.84 3.69
CA VAL A 134 -22.94 0.29 2.91
C VAL A 134 -23.13 -1.23 3.15
N VAL A 135 -22.05 -1.94 3.45
CA VAL A 135 -22.03 -3.38 3.81
C VAL A 135 -22.21 -3.59 5.32
N THR A 136 -22.03 -2.56 6.15
CA THR A 136 -21.91 -2.63 7.61
C THR A 136 -22.82 -1.70 8.37
N LYS A 137 -23.65 -0.90 7.67
CA LYS A 137 -25.03 -0.68 8.14
C LYS A 137 -25.69 -2.05 8.27
N GLY A 138 -25.54 -2.64 9.46
CA GLY A 138 -25.96 -4.01 9.75
C GLY A 138 -24.83 -5.03 9.93
N VAL A 139 -23.56 -4.64 10.10
CA VAL A 139 -22.59 -5.60 10.65
C VAL A 139 -23.02 -5.93 12.07
N ALA A 140 -23.36 -7.20 12.23
CA ALA A 140 -23.65 -7.81 13.52
C ALA A 140 -22.53 -7.45 14.48
N MET A 141 -22.81 -6.52 15.39
CA MET A 141 -21.93 -6.29 16.52
C MET A 141 -21.91 -7.58 17.34
N PRO A 142 -20.73 -8.05 17.77
CA PRO A 142 -20.64 -9.29 18.53
C PRO A 142 -21.56 -9.18 19.76
N TYR A 143 -22.34 -10.23 19.99
CA TYR A 143 -23.32 -10.33 21.09
C TYR A 143 -24.53 -9.37 21.01
N GLN A 144 -24.73 -8.66 19.90
CA GLN A 144 -25.94 -7.87 19.66
C GLN A 144 -26.80 -8.50 18.57
N ARG A 145 -28.13 -8.31 18.67
CA ARG A 145 -29.07 -8.71 17.63
C ARG A 145 -28.86 -7.85 16.39
N THR A 146 -29.03 -8.47 15.22
CA THR A 146 -28.86 -7.81 13.91
C THR A 146 -30.08 -7.03 13.45
N PHE A 147 -31.26 -7.33 14.01
CA PHE A 147 -32.53 -6.68 13.70
C PHE A 147 -33.39 -6.61 14.96
N ASP A 148 -34.12 -5.52 15.12
CA ASP A 148 -35.01 -5.27 16.26
C ASP A 148 -36.50 -5.27 15.86
N ASP A 149 -37.40 -5.20 16.84
CA ASP A 149 -38.86 -5.14 16.62
C ASP A 149 -39.28 -3.96 15.73
N GLU A 150 -38.49 -2.88 15.72
CA GLU A 150 -38.71 -1.76 14.81
C GLU A 150 -38.46 -2.14 13.35
N ASP A 151 -37.46 -2.98 13.07
CA ASP A 151 -37.11 -3.40 11.73
C ASP A 151 -38.15 -4.36 11.16
N ILE A 152 -38.81 -5.13 12.01
CA ILE A 152 -39.97 -5.98 11.67
C ILE A 152 -41.18 -5.10 11.29
N LYS A 153 -41.40 -3.99 12.00
CA LYS A 153 -42.50 -3.06 11.69
C LYS A 153 -42.26 -2.29 10.40
N LYS A 154 -40.99 -1.95 10.11
CA LYS A 154 -40.57 -1.19 8.92
C LYS A 154 -40.51 -2.05 7.65
N THR A 155 -40.49 -3.38 7.76
CA THR A 155 -40.52 -4.26 6.58
C THR A 155 -41.89 -4.25 5.91
N THR A 156 -41.88 -3.97 4.62
CA THR A 156 -43.06 -3.99 3.75
C THR A 156 -43.38 -5.37 3.20
N ASP A 157 -42.37 -6.22 3.01
CA ASP A 157 -42.55 -7.57 2.48
C ASP A 157 -43.04 -8.53 3.57
N LYS A 158 -44.10 -9.28 3.27
CA LYS A 158 -44.81 -10.14 4.23
C LYS A 158 -43.99 -11.38 4.59
N ASP A 159 -43.34 -11.98 3.61
CA ASP A 159 -42.57 -13.20 3.81
C ASP A 159 -41.29 -12.90 4.60
N LEU A 160 -40.62 -11.77 4.28
CA LEU A 160 -39.47 -11.30 5.05
C LEU A 160 -39.84 -10.89 6.47
N ARG A 161 -41.02 -10.31 6.68
CA ARG A 161 -41.50 -9.95 8.01
C ARG A 161 -41.75 -11.20 8.86
N ALA A 162 -42.45 -12.19 8.30
CA ALA A 162 -42.69 -13.47 8.99
C ALA A 162 -41.38 -14.16 9.38
N LEU A 163 -40.41 -14.21 8.46
CA LEU A 163 -39.09 -14.78 8.74
C LEU A 163 -38.37 -14.03 9.87
N ARG A 164 -38.44 -12.70 9.91
CA ARG A 164 -37.81 -11.92 10.99
C ARG A 164 -38.48 -12.14 12.34
N GLU A 165 -39.81 -12.30 12.36
CA GLU A 165 -40.58 -12.65 13.57
C GLU A 165 -40.22 -14.06 14.06
N GLU A 166 -40.05 -15.03 13.17
CA GLU A 166 -39.60 -16.39 13.53
C GLU A 166 -38.19 -16.38 14.11
N MET A 167 -37.25 -15.69 13.45
CA MET A 167 -35.87 -15.60 13.89
C MET A 167 -35.70 -14.82 15.21
N SER A 168 -36.56 -13.84 15.48
CA SER A 168 -36.56 -13.10 16.75
C SER A 168 -37.18 -13.90 17.90
N GLY A 169 -38.02 -14.90 17.61
CA GLY A 169 -38.61 -15.81 18.59
C GLY A 169 -37.72 -16.99 18.98
N LEU A 170 -36.60 -17.24 18.29
CA LEU A 170 -35.69 -18.33 18.61
C LEU A 170 -35.06 -18.12 19.99
N GLN A 171 -35.30 -19.08 20.88
CA GLN A 171 -34.72 -19.14 22.21
C GLN A 171 -33.89 -20.41 22.37
N LEU A 172 -32.95 -20.34 23.28
CA LEU A 172 -32.15 -21.50 23.62
C LEU A 172 -32.99 -22.51 24.38
N TRP A 173 -32.79 -23.79 24.10
CA TRP A 173 -33.50 -24.85 24.81
C TRP A 173 -33.09 -24.87 26.29
N GLU A 174 -34.07 -24.86 27.19
CA GLU A 174 -33.88 -24.68 28.64
C GLU A 174 -32.90 -25.68 29.28
N ALA A 175 -32.79 -26.88 28.73
CA ALA A 175 -31.88 -27.92 29.23
C ALA A 175 -30.40 -27.67 28.89
N TRP A 176 -30.10 -26.72 28.00
CA TRP A 176 -28.74 -26.42 27.58
C TRP A 176 -28.35 -24.99 27.98
N GLU A 177 -27.43 -24.87 28.93
CA GLU A 177 -26.82 -23.58 29.28
C GLU A 177 -25.53 -23.35 28.49
N PRO A 178 -25.31 -22.16 27.91
CA PRO A 178 -24.05 -21.84 27.26
C PRO A 178 -22.93 -21.91 28.29
N SER A 179 -21.89 -22.69 28.01
CA SER A 179 -20.75 -22.94 28.90
C SER A 179 -19.84 -21.73 29.17
N ARG A 180 -20.28 -20.52 28.79
CA ARG A 180 -19.61 -19.25 29.03
C ARG A 180 -20.61 -18.22 29.56
N LYS A 181 -20.98 -18.34 30.83
CA LYS A 181 -21.55 -17.21 31.59
C LYS A 181 -20.38 -16.44 32.21
N ASP A 182 -19.66 -15.67 31.40
CA ASP A 182 -18.77 -14.65 31.95
C ASP A 182 -19.66 -13.53 32.50
N ASN A 183 -19.68 -13.42 33.83
CA ASN A 183 -20.29 -12.35 34.60
C ASN A 183 -20.13 -10.98 33.94
N MET A 184 -21.19 -10.45 33.36
CA MET A 184 -21.33 -9.01 33.12
C MET A 184 -22.71 -8.61 33.61
N HIS A 185 -22.72 -7.86 34.71
CA HIS A 185 -23.89 -7.19 35.24
C HIS A 185 -24.31 -6.13 34.21
N ILE A 186 -25.57 -6.21 33.77
CA ILE A 186 -26.28 -5.10 33.13
C ILE A 186 -26.71 -4.12 34.23
#